data_AF-A0A5E4B477-F1
#
_entry.id   AF-A0A5E4B477-F1
#
_cell.length_a   1.000
_cell.length_b   1.000
_cell.length_c   1.000
_cell.angle_alpha   90.00
_cell.angle_beta   90.00
_cell.angle_gamma   90.00
#
_symmetry.space_group_name_H-M   'P 1'
#
loop_
_entity.id
_entity.type
_entity.pdbx_description
1 polymer ?
#
loop_
_entity_poly.entity_id
_entity_poly.type
_entity_poly.pdbx_seq_one_letter_code
_entity_poly.pdbx_strand_id
1 'polypeptide(L)'
;MTKIKADPDGPETPAEACCGERTYHELLVNLNPIAQPLASRRLTWTLYKCIKKAVKQKQIQRGVKEVQKFVKKGEKGIMVWAGDTLPIEV
;
A
#
# COMPACT_ATOMS: atom_id res chain seq x y z
N MET A 1 -12.98 -3.01 31.86
CA MET A 1 -12.93 -4.27 31.10
C MET A 1 -13.15 -3.95 29.63
N THR A 2 -12.05 -3.84 28.90
CA THR A 2 -11.97 -3.57 27.45
C THR A 2 -12.51 -4.77 26.68
N LYS A 3 -13.68 -4.62 26.05
CA LYS A 3 -14.12 -5.56 25.01
C LYS A 3 -13.64 -5.05 23.66
N ILE A 4 -12.53 -5.64 23.23
CA ILE A 4 -11.99 -5.60 21.89
C ILE A 4 -13.12 -6.01 20.94
N LYS A 5 -13.54 -5.08 20.09
CA LYS A 5 -14.56 -5.31 19.08
C LYS A 5 -13.85 -6.01 17.93
N ALA A 6 -14.09 -7.32 17.84
CA ALA A 6 -13.59 -8.20 16.81
C ALA A 6 -13.87 -7.62 15.40
N ASP A 7 -12.83 -7.56 14.58
CA ASP A 7 -12.90 -7.28 13.17
C ASP A 7 -13.58 -8.45 12.44
N PRO A 8 -14.71 -8.24 11.73
CA PRO A 8 -15.30 -9.23 10.85
C PRO A 8 -14.98 -8.88 9.40
N ASP A 9 -13.84 -9.33 8.89
CA ASP A 9 -13.58 -9.32 7.44
C ASP A 9 -13.40 -10.76 6.97
N GLY A 10 -14.54 -11.46 6.90
CA GLY A 10 -14.73 -12.67 6.11
C GLY A 10 -14.94 -12.35 4.62
N PRO A 11 -14.86 -13.35 3.73
CA PRO A 11 -14.41 -13.18 2.35
C PRO A 11 -15.54 -12.80 1.40
N GLU A 12 -15.30 -11.81 0.53
CA GLU A 12 -16.12 -11.54 -0.64
C GLU A 12 -15.26 -11.20 -1.86
N THR A 13 -15.72 -11.71 -3.00
CA THR A 13 -14.97 -12.20 -4.16
C THR A 13 -14.67 -11.07 -5.18
N PRO A 14 -14.29 -11.36 -6.45
CA PRO A 14 -13.05 -10.94 -7.07
C PRO A 14 -13.18 -9.66 -7.92
N ALA A 15 -12.12 -8.87 -7.97
CA ALA A 15 -11.97 -7.83 -8.98
C ALA A 15 -10.72 -8.15 -9.82
N GLU A 16 -10.93 -8.98 -10.84
CA GLU A 16 -10.06 -9.21 -12.01
C GLU A 16 -9.64 -7.85 -12.63
N ALA A 17 -8.54 -7.63 -13.34
CA ALA A 17 -7.26 -8.31 -13.54
C ALA A 17 -6.36 -7.29 -14.26
N CYS A 18 -5.07 -7.24 -13.94
CA CYS A 18 -4.06 -6.79 -14.90
C CYS A 18 -2.73 -7.45 -14.50
N CYS A 19 -2.43 -8.57 -15.17
CA CYS A 19 -1.17 -9.33 -15.13
C CYS A 19 -0.98 -10.33 -13.94
N GLY A 20 -1.47 -11.56 -14.13
CA GLY A 20 -1.07 -12.76 -13.37
C GLY A 20 -1.76 -12.96 -12.03
N GLU A 21 -2.83 -13.78 -12.00
CA GLU A 21 -3.57 -14.11 -10.78
C GLU A 21 -2.73 -14.98 -9.83
N ARG A 22 -1.99 -14.33 -8.93
CA ARG A 22 -1.58 -14.98 -7.68
C ARG A 22 -2.72 -14.86 -6.69
N THR A 23 -3.01 -15.95 -6.00
CA THR A 23 -4.06 -15.96 -4.98
C THR A 23 -3.68 -14.95 -3.90
N TYR A 24 -4.64 -14.19 -3.33
CA TYR A 24 -4.34 -13.18 -2.31
C TYR A 24 -3.46 -13.72 -1.16
N HIS A 25 -3.65 -14.99 -0.81
CA HIS A 25 -2.83 -15.69 0.17
C HIS A 25 -1.35 -15.84 -0.22
N GLU A 26 -1.04 -16.07 -1.49
CA GLU A 26 0.35 -16.17 -1.98
C GLU A 26 1.05 -14.81 -1.97
N LEU A 27 0.30 -13.72 -2.18
CA LEU A 27 0.83 -12.36 -2.06
C LEU A 27 1.15 -12.02 -0.60
N LEU A 28 0.35 -12.51 0.35
CA LEU A 28 0.60 -12.33 1.78
C LEU A 28 1.86 -13.07 2.26
N VAL A 29 2.19 -14.23 1.69
CA VAL A 29 3.41 -14.99 2.03
C VAL A 29 4.67 -14.21 1.67
N ASN A 30 4.62 -13.38 0.62
CA ASN A 30 5.75 -12.59 0.14
C ASN A 30 5.87 -11.22 0.83
N LEU A 31 5.03 -10.93 1.83
CA LEU A 31 5.12 -9.67 2.56
C LEU A 31 6.30 -9.67 3.52
N ASN A 32 7.01 -8.54 3.53
CA ASN A 32 8.07 -8.30 4.47
C ASN A 32 7.51 -8.07 5.89
N PRO A 33 8.22 -8.50 6.94
CA PRO A 33 7.80 -8.27 8.34
C PRO A 33 7.72 -6.78 8.71
N ILE A 34 8.41 -5.90 7.97
CA ILE A 34 8.40 -4.44 8.16
C ILE A 34 7.15 -3.78 7.55
N ALA A 35 6.38 -4.50 6.71
CA ALA A 35 5.21 -3.98 6.02
C ALA A 35 3.97 -3.80 6.94
N GLN A 36 4.18 -3.27 8.14
CA GLN A 36 3.16 -2.89 9.10
C GLN A 36 3.16 -1.36 9.23
N PRO A 37 2.07 -0.66 8.90
CA PRO A 37 0.71 -1.15 8.61
C PRO A 37 0.47 -1.54 7.13
N LEU A 38 -0.23 -2.66 6.91
CA LEU A 38 -0.71 -3.06 5.59
C LEU A 38 -2.09 -2.45 5.30
N ALA A 39 -2.27 -1.87 4.11
CA ALA A 39 -3.57 -1.34 3.70
C ALA A 39 -4.58 -2.47 3.45
N SER A 40 -5.82 -2.30 3.92
CA SER A 40 -6.91 -3.22 3.58
C SER A 40 -7.24 -3.17 2.08
N ARG A 41 -7.90 -4.20 1.56
CA ARG A 41 -8.20 -4.31 0.11
C ARG A 41 -9.06 -3.15 -0.41
N ARG A 42 -10.03 -2.70 0.39
CA ARG A 42 -10.91 -1.55 0.07
C ARG A 42 -10.13 -0.23 0.02
N LEU A 43 -9.20 -0.04 0.96
CA LEU A 43 -8.33 1.14 0.99
C LEU A 43 -7.34 1.14 -0.16
N THR A 44 -6.76 -0.02 -0.47
CA THR A 44 -5.80 -0.19 -1.58
C THR A 44 -6.39 0.27 -2.92
N TRP A 45 -7.63 -0.12 -3.22
CA TRP A 45 -8.34 0.33 -4.42
C TRP A 45 -8.53 1.86 -4.46
N THR A 46 -8.87 2.45 -3.31
CA THR A 46 -9.05 3.90 -3.17
C THR A 46 -7.73 4.65 -3.34
N LEU A 47 -6.64 4.14 -2.76
CA LEU A 47 -5.29 4.67 -2.91
C LEU A 47 -4.86 4.67 -4.38
N TYR A 48 -5.08 3.57 -5.12
CA TYR A 48 -4.78 3.54 -6.54
C TYR A 48 -5.57 4.56 -7.37
N LYS A 49 -6.84 4.83 -7.03
CA LYS A 49 -7.63 5.90 -7.66
C LYS A 49 -7.05 7.28 -7.34
N CYS A 50 -6.66 7.53 -6.10
CA CYS A 50 -6.03 8.79 -5.68
C CYS A 50 -4.68 9.01 -6.39
N ILE A 51 -3.83 7.99 -6.45
CA ILE A 51 -2.55 8.02 -7.17
C ILE A 51 -2.79 8.35 -8.64
N LYS A 52 -3.72 7.66 -9.32
CA LYS A 52 -4.03 7.94 -10.74
C LYS A 52 -4.47 9.39 -10.97
N LYS A 53 -5.20 10.00 -10.04
CA LYS A 53 -5.57 11.43 -10.11
C LYS A 53 -4.37 12.35 -9.88
N ALA A 54 -3.54 12.05 -8.88
CA ALA A 54 -2.36 12.85 -8.54
C ALA A 54 -1.27 12.78 -9.62
N VAL A 55 -1.15 11.67 -10.36
CA VAL A 55 -0.25 11.56 -11.53
C VAL A 55 -0.62 12.62 -12.58
N LYS A 56 -1.91 12.81 -12.86
CA LYS A 56 -2.39 13.79 -13.85
C LYS A 56 -2.06 15.23 -13.45
N GLN A 57 -2.11 15.51 -12.14
CA GLN A 57 -1.78 16.81 -11.56
C GLN A 57 -0.27 17.01 -11.32
N LYS A 58 0.58 16.02 -11.66
CA LYS A 58 2.04 16.02 -11.45
C LYS A 58 2.46 16.27 -9.98
N GLN A 59 1.61 15.89 -9.02
CA GLN A 59 1.87 16.05 -7.58
C GLN A 59 2.50 14.81 -6.94
N ILE A 60 3.14 13.93 -7.72
CA ILE A 60 3.71 12.67 -7.22
C ILE A 60 5.22 12.70 -7.35
N GLN A 61 5.88 12.37 -6.25
CA GLN A 61 7.31 12.09 -6.21
C GLN A 61 7.50 10.58 -6.31
N ARG A 62 8.50 10.13 -7.08
CA ARG A 62 8.70 8.70 -7.35
C ARG A 62 10.09 8.27 -6.88
N GLY A 63 10.12 7.16 -6.16
CA GLY A 63 11.37 6.54 -5.72
C GLY A 63 11.94 7.12 -4.42
N VAL A 64 12.80 6.33 -3.79
CA VAL A 64 13.28 6.55 -2.42
C VAL A 64 14.10 7.84 -2.29
N LYS A 65 14.96 8.15 -3.27
CA LYS A 65 15.82 9.34 -3.24
C LYS A 65 15.03 10.65 -3.29
N GLU A 66 13.93 10.70 -4.04
CA GLU A 66 13.08 11.89 -4.11
C GLU A 66 12.27 12.02 -2.82
N VAL A 67 11.59 10.95 -2.41
CA VAL A 67 10.77 10.92 -1.20
C VAL A 67 11.58 11.35 0.03
N GLN A 68 12.81 10.84 0.19
CA GLN A 68 13.69 11.24 1.30
C GLN A 68 14.03 12.75 1.28
N LYS A 69 14.22 13.36 0.11
CA LYS A 69 14.48 14.81 0.01
C LYS A 69 13.27 15.63 0.46
N PHE A 70 12.06 15.20 0.10
CA PHE A 70 10.83 15.87 0.47
C PHE A 70 10.54 15.76 1.97
N VAL A 71 10.78 14.58 2.56
CA VAL A 71 10.69 14.38 4.01
C VAL A 71 11.70 15.27 4.75
N LYS A 72 12.94 15.37 4.26
CA LYS A 72 13.96 16.27 4.83
C LYS A 72 13.59 17.75 4.71
N LYS A 73 12.83 18.14 3.68
CA LYS A 73 12.28 19.49 3.52
C LYS A 73 11.06 19.76 4.41
N GLY A 74 10.49 18.73 5.04
CA GLY A 74 9.32 18.85 5.91
C GLY A 74 7.98 18.97 5.17
N GLU A 75 7.93 18.63 3.88
CA GLU A 75 6.66 18.58 3.15
C GLU A 75 5.78 17.44 3.69
N LYS A 76 4.52 17.77 3.99
CA LYS A 76 3.54 16.83 4.57
C LYS A 76 2.69 16.22 3.46
N GLY A 77 2.43 14.93 3.54
CA GLY A 77 1.62 14.22 2.56
C GLY A 77 1.41 12.76 2.90
N ILE A 78 0.96 11.99 1.91
CA ILE A 78 0.75 10.54 2.02
C ILE A 78 1.89 9.85 1.28
N MET A 79 2.52 8.87 1.95
CA MET A 79 3.58 8.05 1.40
C MET A 79 3.08 6.61 1.28
N VAL A 80 3.25 5.98 0.12
CA VAL A 80 2.80 4.61 -0.16
C VAL A 80 4.01 3.76 -0.49
N TRP A 81 4.20 2.67 0.27
CA TRP A 81 5.28 1.70 0.08
C TRP A 81 4.72 0.38 -0.42
N ALA A 82 5.53 -0.33 -1.20
CA ALA A 82 5.26 -1.71 -1.56
C ALA A 82 5.74 -2.62 -0.42
N GLY A 83 4.92 -3.59 -0.03
CA GLY A 83 5.21 -4.50 1.09
C GLY A 83 6.05 -5.71 0.73
N ASP A 84 6.28 -5.91 -0.57
CA ASP A 84 6.95 -7.05 -1.21
C ASP A 84 8.31 -6.66 -1.83
N THR A 85 8.91 -5.57 -1.37
CA THR A 85 10.20 -5.11 -1.89
C THR A 85 11.34 -6.05 -1.48
N LEU A 86 12.16 -6.42 -2.46
CA LEU A 86 13.45 -7.08 -2.23
C LEU A 86 14.52 -6.13 -2.77
N PRO A 87 15.53 -5.70 -2.00
CA PRO A 87 15.90 -6.02 -0.61
C PRO A 87 15.11 -5.24 0.47
N ILE A 88 15.08 -5.77 1.70
CA ILE A 88 14.30 -5.22 2.83
C ILE A 88 14.86 -3.92 3.43
N GLU A 89 16.13 -3.59 3.13
CA GLU A 89 16.85 -2.47 3.74
C GLU A 89 16.73 -1.13 2.99
N VAL A 90 15.93 -1.10 1.92
CA VAL A 90 15.70 0.10 1.07
C VAL A 90 14.38 0.75 1.40
#